data_AF-A0A942MR86-F1
#
_entry.id   AF-A0A942MR86-F1
#
_cell.length_a   1.000
_cell.length_b   1.000
_cell.length_c   1.000
_cell.angle_alpha   90.00
_cell.angle_beta   90.00
_cell.angle_gamma   90.00
#
_symmetry.space_group_name_H-M   'P 1'
#
loop_
_entity.id
_entity.type
_entity.pdbx_description
1 polymer ?
#
loop_
_entity_poly.entity_id
_entity_poly.type
_entity_poly.pdbx_seq_one_letter_code
_entity_poly.pdbx_strand_id
1 'polypeptide(L)'
;MGQPKPFKFKFPDGRDPRIKRRAVASVMAVLLLFIVLVYSQDYRNPESCGLCHVMVPHVRTWEASAHQRTDCVTCHEGPGFDGVIRFQVSLAEMAYKYVTNTYYLPIAMREQMSAESCTNCHALNREMSPSGDLIVPHKNHEKVRVDCMSCHKGVVHANIASRQMALSVDVNIWTRRFSMSQMSYENRNLSMSGCIECHQLRRATLDCAACHKDIYFPESHVEETFTIQHGLQAYNDLLSCDRCHSWTRGAIEDSDMLAYGIHPVREYARNNIFCRDCHLERPEGHTQLWRGMHATKARTQGKFGCYVCHDFNRAILDTVKDPPFSRVFCSQCHYKKHKQGWQAVHPTNVNGQKYGYECLRCHGSNYCGRCHIIY
;
A
#
# COMPACT_ATOMS: atom_id res chain seq x y z
N MET A 1 -43.42 -35.92 -38.70
CA MET A 1 -42.76 -35.30 -37.53
C MET A 1 -42.80 -36.31 -36.39
N GLY A 2 -41.68 -37.00 -36.12
CA GLY A 2 -41.61 -38.00 -35.05
C GLY A 2 -41.27 -37.33 -33.71
N GLN A 3 -42.04 -37.63 -32.66
CA GLN A 3 -41.80 -37.11 -31.32
C GLN A 3 -40.44 -37.60 -30.77
N PRO A 4 -39.64 -36.73 -30.13
CA PRO A 4 -38.37 -37.15 -29.53
C PRO A 4 -38.64 -38.08 -28.35
N LYS A 5 -37.98 -39.26 -28.34
CA LYS A 5 -38.08 -40.21 -27.23
C LYS A 5 -37.46 -39.59 -25.97
N PRO A 6 -38.08 -39.73 -24.79
CA PRO A 6 -37.53 -39.20 -23.55
C PRO A 6 -36.21 -39.91 -23.21
N PHE A 7 -35.15 -39.12 -23.02
CA PHE A 7 -33.85 -39.60 -22.57
C PHE A 7 -33.98 -40.11 -21.13
N LYS A 8 -34.02 -41.43 -20.95
CA LYS A 8 -34.04 -42.07 -19.62
C LYS A 8 -32.61 -42.16 -19.08
N PHE A 9 -32.21 -41.19 -18.28
CA PHE A 9 -31.00 -41.29 -17.46
C PHE A 9 -31.24 -42.33 -16.35
N LYS A 10 -30.66 -43.53 -16.49
CA LYS A 10 -30.65 -44.55 -15.42
C LYS A 10 -29.46 -44.27 -14.51
N PHE A 11 -29.71 -44.01 -13.23
CA PHE A 11 -28.65 -43.99 -12.24
C PHE A 11 -27.92 -45.34 -12.25
N PRO A 12 -26.57 -45.35 -12.24
CA PRO A 12 -25.81 -46.59 -12.26
C PRO A 12 -26.14 -47.42 -11.01
N ASP A 13 -26.47 -48.70 -11.19
CA ASP A 13 -26.74 -49.61 -10.08
C ASP A 13 -25.45 -49.85 -9.29
N GLY A 14 -25.37 -49.30 -8.07
CA GLY A 14 -24.22 -49.43 -7.18
C GLY A 14 -23.90 -50.86 -6.75
N ARG A 15 -24.69 -51.86 -7.16
CA ARG A 15 -24.45 -53.29 -6.94
C ARG A 15 -23.72 -53.97 -8.11
N ASP A 16 -23.56 -53.32 -9.27
CA ASP A 16 -22.82 -53.89 -10.40
C ASP A 16 -21.34 -54.06 -10.05
N PRO A 17 -20.80 -55.30 -10.02
CA PRO A 17 -19.41 -55.56 -9.71
C PRO A 17 -18.44 -54.85 -10.68
N ARG A 18 -18.85 -54.56 -11.91
CA ARG A 18 -18.02 -53.86 -12.91
C ARG A 18 -17.91 -52.36 -12.59
N ILE A 19 -18.99 -51.75 -12.12
CA ILE A 19 -18.98 -50.35 -11.65
C ILE A 19 -18.15 -50.23 -10.38
N LYS A 20 -18.31 -51.17 -9.42
CA LYS A 20 -17.46 -51.24 -8.22
C LYS A 20 -15.98 -51.43 -8.55
N ARG A 21 -15.64 -52.36 -9.45
CA ARG A 21 -14.25 -52.58 -9.89
C ARG A 21 -13.65 -51.36 -10.58
N ARG A 22 -14.42 -50.67 -11.44
CA ARG A 22 -13.97 -49.41 -12.07
C ARG A 22 -13.77 -48.32 -11.05
N ALA A 23 -14.70 -48.13 -10.11
CA ALA A 23 -14.56 -47.15 -9.04
C ALA A 23 -13.33 -47.43 -8.16
N VAL A 24 -13.12 -48.69 -7.74
CA VAL A 24 -11.93 -49.09 -6.97
C VAL A 24 -10.65 -48.88 -7.79
N ALA A 25 -10.63 -49.26 -9.07
CA ALA A 25 -9.47 -49.04 -9.94
C ALA A 25 -9.17 -47.54 -10.13
N SER A 26 -10.19 -46.69 -10.26
CA SER A 26 -10.04 -45.24 -10.34
C SER A 26 -9.49 -44.65 -9.03
N VAL A 27 -10.00 -45.08 -7.88
CA VAL A 27 -9.48 -44.67 -6.56
C VAL A 27 -8.03 -45.10 -6.39
N MET A 28 -7.70 -46.34 -6.75
CA MET A 28 -6.33 -46.87 -6.71
C MET A 28 -5.39 -46.13 -7.66
N ALA A 29 -5.86 -45.76 -8.87
CA ALA A 29 -5.07 -44.99 -9.82
C ALA A 29 -4.80 -43.55 -9.33
N VAL A 30 -5.79 -42.90 -8.72
CA VAL A 30 -5.62 -41.57 -8.11
C VAL A 30 -4.67 -41.64 -6.91
N LEU A 31 -4.79 -42.66 -6.06
CA LEU A 31 -3.88 -42.90 -4.95
C LEU A 31 -2.45 -43.15 -5.43
N LEU A 32 -2.27 -43.98 -6.47
CA LEU A 32 -0.97 -44.23 -7.08
C LEU A 32 -0.37 -42.96 -7.68
N LEU A 33 -1.17 -42.15 -8.40
CA LEU A 33 -0.74 -40.88 -8.94
C LEU A 33 -0.32 -39.92 -7.82
N PHE A 34 -1.10 -39.83 -6.74
CA PHE A 34 -0.77 -39.00 -5.59
C PHE A 34 0.54 -39.45 -4.93
N ILE A 35 0.72 -40.76 -4.73
CA ILE A 35 1.97 -41.33 -4.18
C ILE A 35 3.15 -41.00 -5.09
N VAL A 36 3.00 -41.16 -6.41
CA VAL A 36 4.06 -40.84 -7.39
C VAL A 36 4.41 -39.34 -7.35
N LEU A 37 3.42 -38.44 -7.30
CA LEU A 37 3.66 -36.99 -7.22
C LEU A 37 4.36 -36.59 -5.92
N VAL A 38 4.00 -37.20 -4.79
CA VAL A 38 4.66 -36.95 -3.50
C VAL A 38 6.11 -37.48 -3.51
N TYR A 39 6.33 -38.68 -4.09
CA TYR A 39 7.64 -39.32 -4.13
C TYR A 39 8.57 -38.78 -5.22
N SER A 40 8.07 -38.19 -6.30
CA SER A 40 8.93 -37.69 -7.38
C SER A 40 9.75 -36.48 -6.92
N GLN A 41 9.30 -35.77 -5.88
CA GLN A 41 9.97 -34.59 -5.30
C GLN A 41 10.22 -33.46 -6.32
N ASP A 42 9.72 -33.58 -7.56
CA ASP A 42 9.93 -32.59 -8.63
C ASP A 42 9.35 -31.22 -8.26
N TYR A 43 8.32 -31.20 -7.42
CA TYR A 43 7.72 -29.97 -6.88
C TYR A 43 8.65 -29.23 -5.89
N ARG A 44 9.75 -29.84 -5.47
CA ARG A 44 10.79 -29.20 -4.64
C ARG A 44 11.78 -28.38 -5.47
N ASN A 45 11.88 -28.67 -6.78
CA ASN A 45 12.72 -27.90 -7.69
C ASN A 45 12.10 -26.50 -7.92
N PRO A 46 12.82 -25.40 -7.62
CA PRO A 46 12.35 -24.04 -7.88
C PRO A 46 11.96 -23.78 -9.34
N GLU A 47 12.59 -24.46 -10.30
CA GLU A 47 12.26 -24.32 -11.73
C GLU A 47 10.83 -24.79 -12.05
N SER A 48 10.36 -25.82 -11.35
CA SER A 48 8.99 -26.35 -11.49
C SER A 48 7.94 -25.30 -11.12
N CYS A 49 8.24 -24.47 -10.10
CA CYS A 49 7.36 -23.37 -9.70
C CYS A 49 7.33 -22.25 -10.74
N GLY A 50 8.43 -22.03 -11.48
CA GLY A 50 8.54 -21.02 -12.54
C GLY A 50 7.81 -21.38 -13.84
N LEU A 51 7.31 -22.61 -13.98
CA LEU A 51 6.51 -23.03 -15.14
C LEU A 51 5.20 -22.24 -15.28
N CYS A 52 4.65 -21.78 -14.16
CA CYS A 52 3.54 -20.84 -14.16
C CYS A 52 4.08 -19.41 -14.28
N HIS A 53 3.73 -18.68 -15.34
CA HIS A 53 4.25 -17.31 -15.54
C HIS A 53 3.94 -16.39 -14.34
N VAL A 54 2.81 -16.60 -13.65
CA VAL A 54 2.40 -15.82 -12.47
C VAL A 54 3.34 -15.99 -11.27
N MET A 55 4.13 -17.07 -11.25
CA MET A 55 5.10 -17.37 -10.20
C MET A 55 6.50 -16.84 -10.51
N VAL A 56 6.78 -16.44 -11.74
CA VAL A 56 8.10 -15.91 -12.15
C VAL A 56 8.57 -14.76 -11.23
N PRO A 57 7.75 -13.76 -10.86
CA PRO A 57 8.17 -12.72 -9.91
C PRO A 57 8.65 -13.27 -8.56
N HIS A 58 7.99 -14.31 -8.06
CA HIS A 58 8.30 -14.95 -6.78
C HIS A 58 9.58 -15.78 -6.85
N VAL A 59 9.80 -16.50 -7.95
CA VAL A 59 11.05 -17.25 -8.20
C VAL A 59 12.22 -16.28 -8.33
N ARG A 60 12.08 -15.20 -9.11
CA ARG A 60 13.15 -14.22 -9.33
C ARG A 60 13.52 -13.43 -8.08
N THR A 61 12.54 -13.12 -7.24
CA THR A 61 12.83 -12.53 -5.93
C THR A 61 13.51 -13.53 -4.99
N TRP A 62 13.07 -14.79 -4.95
CA TRP A 62 13.76 -15.83 -4.20
C TRP A 62 15.23 -15.99 -4.62
N GLU A 63 15.52 -16.04 -5.93
CA GLU A 63 16.89 -16.07 -6.48
C GLU A 63 17.74 -14.86 -6.06
N ALA A 64 17.11 -13.69 -5.89
CA ALA A 64 17.79 -12.47 -5.46
C ALA A 64 17.95 -12.37 -3.93
N SER A 65 17.33 -13.25 -3.17
CA SER A 65 17.29 -13.20 -1.71
C SER A 65 18.47 -13.95 -1.06
N ALA A 66 18.64 -13.77 0.25
CA ALA A 66 19.59 -14.57 1.04
C ALA A 66 19.20 -16.07 1.12
N HIS A 67 17.98 -16.43 0.72
CA HIS A 67 17.44 -17.80 0.78
C HIS A 67 17.49 -18.53 -0.57
N GLN A 68 18.21 -18.01 -1.58
CA GLN A 68 18.33 -18.61 -2.92
C GLN A 68 18.91 -20.05 -2.96
N ARG A 69 19.35 -20.60 -1.83
CA ARG A 69 19.85 -21.99 -1.68
C ARG A 69 18.91 -22.87 -0.85
N THR A 70 17.72 -22.38 -0.54
CA THR A 70 16.72 -23.08 0.26
C THR A 70 15.51 -23.36 -0.62
N ASP A 71 15.15 -24.64 -0.75
CA ASP A 71 14.02 -25.06 -1.59
C ASP A 71 12.71 -24.42 -1.10
N CYS A 72 11.81 -24.11 -2.05
CA CYS A 72 10.55 -23.42 -1.76
C CYS A 72 9.73 -24.15 -0.69
N VAL A 73 9.68 -25.49 -0.79
CA VAL A 73 8.94 -26.36 0.13
C VAL A 73 9.46 -26.34 1.56
N THR A 74 10.73 -25.99 1.78
CA THR A 74 11.30 -25.89 3.15
C THR A 74 10.47 -24.95 4.01
N CYS A 75 9.95 -23.90 3.39
CA CYS A 75 9.14 -22.91 4.07
C CYS A 75 7.64 -23.12 3.77
N HIS A 76 7.26 -23.50 2.54
CA HIS A 76 5.86 -23.59 2.12
C HIS A 76 5.15 -24.91 2.46
N GLU A 77 5.87 -26.02 2.67
CA GLU A 77 5.28 -27.34 2.94
C GLU A 77 4.80 -27.47 4.39
N GLY A 78 5.32 -26.66 5.31
CA GLY A 78 5.08 -26.82 6.74
C GLY A 78 5.68 -28.12 7.30
N PRO A 79 5.86 -28.22 8.62
CA PRO A 79 6.39 -29.44 9.24
C PRO A 79 5.33 -30.56 9.25
N GLY A 80 5.81 -31.80 9.29
CA GLY A 80 4.96 -32.99 9.46
C GLY A 80 4.22 -33.45 8.20
N PHE A 81 3.58 -34.61 8.31
CA PHE A 81 2.83 -35.22 7.20
C PHE A 81 1.56 -34.43 6.83
N ASP A 82 0.95 -33.77 7.81
CA ASP A 82 -0.19 -32.88 7.59
C ASP A 82 0.21 -31.62 6.80
N GLY A 83 1.43 -31.10 7.02
CA GLY A 83 2.02 -30.05 6.17
C GLY A 83 2.11 -30.47 4.71
N VAL A 84 2.74 -31.63 4.46
CA VAL A 84 2.87 -32.20 3.10
C VAL A 84 1.50 -32.31 2.42
N ILE A 85 0.49 -32.85 3.10
CA ILE A 85 -0.86 -32.96 2.53
C ILE A 85 -1.45 -31.58 2.21
N ARG A 86 -1.39 -30.62 3.16
CA ARG A 86 -1.93 -29.27 2.96
C ARG A 86 -1.28 -28.58 1.77
N PHE A 87 0.04 -28.68 1.65
CA PHE A 87 0.79 -28.11 0.53
C PHE A 87 0.36 -28.73 -0.81
N GLN A 88 0.24 -30.05 -0.89
CA GLN A 88 -0.21 -30.73 -2.11
C GLN A 88 -1.63 -30.32 -2.51
N VAL A 89 -2.54 -30.17 -1.54
CA VAL A 89 -3.90 -29.65 -1.79
C VAL A 89 -3.86 -28.22 -2.30
N SER A 90 -3.07 -27.34 -1.67
CA SER A 90 -2.89 -25.95 -2.12
C SER A 90 -2.27 -25.86 -3.52
N LEU A 91 -1.31 -26.73 -3.83
CA LEU A 91 -0.66 -26.79 -5.15
C LEU A 91 -1.65 -27.23 -6.23
N ALA A 92 -2.48 -28.25 -5.93
CA ALA A 92 -3.55 -28.70 -6.82
C ALA A 92 -4.62 -27.62 -7.05
N GLU A 93 -5.00 -26.89 -6.00
CA GLU A 93 -5.93 -25.75 -6.10
C GLU A 93 -5.34 -24.63 -6.98
N MET A 94 -4.07 -24.29 -6.79
CA MET A 94 -3.37 -23.31 -7.61
C MET A 94 -3.32 -23.74 -9.08
N ALA A 95 -2.97 -25.00 -9.36
CA ALA A 95 -2.95 -25.54 -10.71
C ALA A 95 -4.34 -25.52 -11.36
N TYR A 96 -5.39 -25.89 -10.63
CA TYR A 96 -6.77 -25.81 -11.09
C TYR A 96 -7.18 -24.36 -11.43
N LYS A 97 -6.90 -23.41 -10.53
CA LYS A 97 -7.20 -21.99 -10.76
C LYS A 97 -6.43 -21.42 -11.93
N TYR A 98 -5.16 -21.80 -12.09
CA TYR A 98 -4.32 -21.40 -13.21
C TYR A 98 -4.89 -21.91 -14.54
N VAL A 99 -5.20 -23.20 -14.64
CA VAL A 99 -5.76 -23.80 -15.87
C VAL A 99 -7.14 -23.24 -16.22
N THR A 100 -7.97 -22.93 -15.21
CA THR A 100 -9.31 -22.37 -15.40
C THR A 100 -9.33 -20.84 -15.52
N ASN A 101 -8.17 -20.17 -15.38
CA ASN A 101 -8.06 -18.70 -15.31
C ASN A 101 -8.97 -18.06 -14.24
N THR A 102 -9.16 -18.71 -13.09
CA THR A 102 -9.99 -18.22 -11.98
C THR A 102 -9.17 -17.69 -10.79
N TYR A 103 -7.90 -17.36 -11.03
CA TYR A 103 -7.01 -16.74 -10.04
C TYR A 103 -7.14 -15.22 -10.03
N TYR A 104 -6.72 -14.59 -8.92
CA TYR A 104 -6.68 -13.14 -8.76
C TYR A 104 -5.24 -12.70 -8.56
N LEU A 105 -4.88 -11.60 -9.21
CA LEU A 105 -3.60 -10.93 -9.00
C LEU A 105 -3.75 -9.80 -7.95
N PRO A 106 -2.68 -9.49 -7.20
CA PRO A 106 -1.40 -10.19 -7.17
C PRO A 106 -1.52 -11.54 -6.47
N ILE A 107 -0.72 -12.52 -6.89
CA ILE A 107 -0.63 -13.80 -6.16
C ILE A 107 -0.02 -13.51 -4.78
N ALA A 108 -0.81 -13.75 -3.74
CA ALA A 108 -0.39 -13.58 -2.37
C ALA A 108 -0.71 -14.85 -1.59
N MET A 109 0.24 -15.31 -0.81
CA MET A 109 0.02 -16.42 0.11
C MET A 109 -0.94 -15.95 1.21
N ARG A 110 -2.08 -16.63 1.32
CA ARG A 110 -3.12 -16.31 2.31
C ARG A 110 -2.99 -17.15 3.58
N GLU A 111 -2.37 -18.31 3.47
CA GLU A 111 -2.12 -19.20 4.59
C GLU A 111 -0.83 -18.77 5.30
N GLN A 112 -0.84 -18.83 6.63
CA GLN A 112 0.32 -18.44 7.43
C GLN A 112 1.31 -19.61 7.49
N MET A 113 2.58 -19.32 7.25
CA MET A 113 3.65 -20.29 7.45
C MET A 113 3.84 -20.53 8.94
N SER A 114 4.09 -21.79 9.30
CA SER A 114 4.39 -22.14 10.69
C SER A 114 5.68 -21.46 11.16
N ALA A 115 5.76 -21.11 12.44
CA ALA A 115 7.00 -20.61 13.04
C ALA A 115 8.15 -21.63 12.92
N GLU A 116 7.83 -22.93 12.96
CA GLU A 116 8.79 -24.02 12.84
C GLU A 116 9.57 -23.98 11.51
N SER A 117 8.89 -23.60 10.43
CA SER A 117 9.51 -23.37 9.11
C SER A 117 10.68 -22.38 9.15
N CYS A 118 10.65 -21.42 10.09
CA CYS A 118 11.75 -20.49 10.31
C CYS A 118 12.74 -21.02 11.37
N THR A 119 12.25 -21.58 12.47
CA THR A 119 13.10 -21.96 13.61
C THR A 119 13.90 -23.23 13.39
N ASN A 120 13.60 -24.01 12.35
CA ASN A 120 14.44 -25.11 11.90
C ASN A 120 15.87 -24.66 11.54
N CYS A 121 16.04 -23.38 11.17
CA CYS A 121 17.34 -22.78 10.86
C CYS A 121 17.68 -21.55 11.74
N HIS A 122 16.67 -20.83 12.25
CA HIS A 122 16.86 -19.58 13.00
C HIS A 122 16.56 -19.71 14.50
N ALA A 123 17.45 -19.18 15.34
CA ALA A 123 17.21 -19.07 16.78
C ALA A 123 16.49 -17.77 17.15
N LEU A 124 15.63 -17.83 18.18
CA LEU A 124 14.84 -16.69 18.69
C LEU A 124 15.61 -15.81 19.70
N ASN A 125 16.79 -16.22 20.12
CA ASN A 125 17.58 -15.57 21.17
C ASN A 125 18.39 -14.35 20.69
N ARG A 126 18.04 -13.76 19.54
CA ARG A 126 18.63 -12.49 19.09
C ARG A 126 17.97 -11.31 19.80
N GLU A 127 18.75 -10.51 20.51
CA GLU A 127 18.29 -9.24 21.09
C GLU A 127 18.22 -8.12 20.04
N MET A 128 18.90 -8.29 18.91
CA MET A 128 18.90 -7.35 17.80
C MET A 128 18.39 -8.04 16.53
N SER A 129 17.32 -7.50 15.96
CA SER A 129 17.04 -7.67 14.53
C SER A 129 18.18 -7.02 13.73
N PRO A 130 18.51 -7.49 12.51
CA PRO A 130 19.55 -6.88 11.65
C PRO A 130 19.29 -5.42 11.23
N SER A 131 18.26 -4.80 11.80
CA SER A 131 17.62 -3.57 11.38
C SER A 131 18.04 -2.41 12.29
N GLY A 132 19.33 -2.07 12.28
CA GLY A 132 19.83 -0.81 12.84
C GLY A 132 19.48 -0.53 14.31
N ASP A 133 18.66 0.49 14.51
CA ASP A 133 18.33 1.13 15.79
C ASP A 133 17.15 0.49 16.53
N LEU A 134 16.46 -0.49 15.94
CA LEU A 134 15.25 -1.08 16.54
C LEU A 134 15.53 -2.14 17.62
N ILE A 135 14.81 -2.05 18.72
CA ILE A 135 14.75 -2.99 19.84
C ILE A 135 13.53 -3.89 19.64
N VAL A 136 13.76 -5.14 19.23
CA VAL A 136 12.69 -6.11 18.96
C VAL A 136 12.93 -7.39 19.76
N PRO A 137 12.44 -7.47 21.01
CA PRO A 137 12.59 -8.66 21.84
C PRO A 137 11.69 -9.78 21.32
N HIS A 138 12.23 -10.68 20.50
CA HIS A 138 11.47 -11.74 19.83
C HIS A 138 10.74 -12.66 20.82
N LYS A 139 11.36 -12.96 21.97
CA LYS A 139 10.73 -13.76 23.05
C LYS A 139 9.44 -13.13 23.59
N ASN A 140 9.37 -11.80 23.66
CA ASN A 140 8.16 -11.13 24.16
C ASN A 140 7.03 -11.20 23.13
N HIS A 141 7.37 -11.06 21.85
CA HIS A 141 6.41 -11.19 20.74
C HIS A 141 5.91 -12.64 20.59
N GLU A 142 6.79 -13.62 20.78
CA GLU A 142 6.44 -15.04 20.78
C GLU A 142 5.48 -15.40 21.94
N LYS A 143 5.72 -14.88 23.15
CA LYS A 143 4.82 -15.10 24.31
C LYS A 143 3.38 -14.69 24.04
N VAL A 144 3.18 -13.66 23.22
CA VAL A 144 1.85 -13.19 22.81
C VAL A 144 1.43 -13.71 21.43
N ARG A 145 2.10 -14.77 20.95
CA ARG A 145 1.82 -15.51 19.70
C ARG A 145 1.77 -14.60 18.47
N VAL A 146 2.80 -13.78 18.29
CA VAL A 146 3.00 -13.05 17.03
C VAL A 146 3.77 -13.93 16.06
N ASP A 147 3.19 -14.18 14.89
CA ASP A 147 3.79 -15.00 13.85
C ASP A 147 4.99 -14.31 13.19
N CYS A 148 5.99 -15.10 12.81
CA CYS A 148 7.21 -14.60 12.18
C CYS A 148 6.90 -13.77 10.92
N MET A 149 5.93 -14.23 10.13
CA MET A 149 5.51 -13.59 8.89
C MET A 149 4.76 -12.27 9.08
N SER A 150 4.26 -11.99 10.30
CA SER A 150 3.67 -10.67 10.61
C SER A 150 4.68 -9.53 10.42
N CYS A 151 5.97 -9.80 10.67
CA CYS A 151 7.05 -8.83 10.46
C CYS A 151 7.95 -9.18 9.27
N HIS A 152 8.18 -10.47 9.01
CA HIS A 152 9.17 -10.94 8.03
C HIS A 152 8.59 -11.35 6.66
N LYS A 153 7.34 -10.98 6.34
CA LYS A 153 6.69 -11.29 5.04
C LYS A 153 7.50 -10.90 3.80
N GLY A 154 8.35 -9.88 3.89
CA GLY A 154 9.15 -9.38 2.78
C GLY A 154 10.53 -10.01 2.63
N VAL A 155 10.98 -10.89 3.54
CA VAL A 155 12.39 -11.35 3.57
C VAL A 155 12.83 -12.04 2.28
N VAL A 156 11.96 -12.87 1.69
CA VAL A 156 12.25 -13.63 0.46
C VAL A 156 11.67 -12.95 -0.78
N HIS A 157 10.50 -12.33 -0.66
CA HIS A 157 9.74 -11.81 -1.80
C HIS A 157 9.64 -10.29 -1.86
N ALA A 158 10.35 -9.54 -1.02
CA ALA A 158 10.40 -8.07 -1.04
C ALA A 158 9.02 -7.38 -1.09
N ASN A 159 8.03 -7.99 -0.43
CA ASN A 159 6.64 -7.51 -0.39
C ASN A 159 6.03 -7.21 -1.77
N ILE A 160 6.48 -7.87 -2.84
CA ILE A 160 6.04 -7.57 -4.22
C ILE A 160 4.53 -7.70 -4.42
N ALA A 161 3.87 -8.58 -3.67
CA ALA A 161 2.41 -8.71 -3.69
C ALA A 161 1.73 -7.52 -3.00
N SER A 162 2.17 -7.13 -1.79
CA SER A 162 1.63 -5.94 -1.10
C SER A 162 1.91 -4.64 -1.83
N ARG A 163 3.02 -4.58 -2.59
CA ARG A 163 3.42 -3.46 -3.44
C ARG A 163 2.84 -3.53 -4.85
N GLN A 164 1.92 -4.45 -5.12
CA GLN A 164 1.22 -4.60 -6.39
C GLN A 164 2.12 -4.81 -7.62
N MET A 165 3.38 -5.20 -7.41
CA MET A 165 4.36 -5.38 -8.49
C MET A 165 4.14 -6.67 -9.28
N ALA A 166 3.39 -7.61 -8.71
CA ALA A 166 2.99 -8.87 -9.34
C ALA A 166 1.60 -8.79 -10.03
N LEU A 167 1.14 -7.59 -10.38
CA LEU A 167 -0.10 -7.39 -11.16
C LEU A 167 0.10 -7.53 -12.68
N SER A 168 1.31 -7.26 -13.18
CA SER A 168 1.62 -7.35 -14.61
C SER A 168 1.87 -8.80 -15.02
N VAL A 169 1.32 -9.18 -16.17
CA VAL A 169 1.64 -10.44 -16.85
C VAL A 169 2.95 -10.38 -17.64
N ASP A 170 3.54 -9.19 -17.81
CA ASP A 170 4.84 -9.05 -18.45
C ASP A 170 5.96 -9.49 -17.49
N VAL A 171 6.25 -10.78 -17.52
CA VAL A 171 7.30 -11.40 -16.69
C VAL A 171 8.71 -10.97 -17.08
N ASN A 172 8.90 -10.37 -18.26
CA ASN A 172 10.24 -10.02 -18.75
C ASN A 172 10.89 -8.88 -17.96
N ILE A 173 10.08 -8.08 -17.24
CA ILE A 173 10.60 -7.05 -16.33
C ILE A 173 11.39 -7.66 -15.17
N TRP A 174 11.11 -8.91 -14.80
CA TRP A 174 11.73 -9.64 -13.68
C TRP A 174 13.09 -10.22 -14.05
N THR A 175 13.97 -9.36 -14.53
CA THR A 175 15.38 -9.68 -14.70
C THR A 175 16.05 -9.88 -13.34
N ARG A 176 17.20 -10.57 -13.31
CA ARG A 176 18.03 -10.71 -12.10
C ARG A 176 18.36 -9.35 -11.49
N ARG A 177 18.76 -8.37 -12.31
CA ARG A 177 19.11 -7.02 -11.86
C ARG A 177 17.91 -6.31 -11.22
N PHE A 178 16.74 -6.36 -11.85
CA PHE A 178 15.52 -5.76 -11.31
C PHE A 178 15.11 -6.42 -9.99
N SER A 179 15.17 -7.76 -9.93
CA SER A 179 14.81 -8.50 -8.71
C SER A 179 15.76 -8.20 -7.55
N MET A 180 17.06 -8.04 -7.84
CA MET A 180 18.04 -7.55 -6.86
C MET A 180 17.74 -6.13 -6.40
N SER A 181 17.31 -5.22 -7.28
CA SER A 181 16.95 -3.86 -6.86
C SER A 181 15.69 -3.83 -5.99
N GLN A 182 14.82 -4.85 -6.10
CA GLN A 182 13.68 -4.98 -5.19
C GLN A 182 14.09 -5.46 -3.79
N MET A 183 15.24 -6.11 -3.61
CA MET A 183 15.71 -6.60 -2.30
C MET A 183 16.30 -5.50 -1.39
N SER A 184 15.92 -4.25 -1.60
CA SER A 184 16.28 -3.14 -0.72
C SER A 184 15.71 -3.32 0.70
N TYR A 185 16.23 -2.56 1.66
CA TYR A 185 15.79 -2.64 3.06
C TYR A 185 14.31 -2.24 3.20
N GLU A 186 13.91 -1.17 2.51
CA GLU A 186 12.58 -0.56 2.53
C GLU A 186 11.52 -1.53 2.02
N ASN A 187 11.87 -2.34 1.03
CA ASN A 187 10.94 -3.26 0.40
C ASN A 187 10.74 -4.56 1.18
N ARG A 188 11.71 -4.95 2.01
CA ARG A 188 11.68 -6.23 2.75
C ARG A 188 11.13 -6.09 4.17
N ASN A 189 11.29 -4.92 4.78
CA ASN A 189 10.93 -4.70 6.18
C ASN A 189 9.53 -4.13 6.33
N LEU A 190 8.98 -4.30 7.53
CA LEU A 190 7.72 -3.68 7.92
C LEU A 190 7.95 -2.17 8.11
N SER A 191 6.99 -1.37 7.67
CA SER A 191 6.96 0.07 7.99
C SER A 191 6.71 0.28 9.48
N MET A 192 7.09 1.45 10.00
CA MET A 192 6.78 1.82 11.37
C MET A 192 5.27 1.83 11.65
N SER A 193 4.44 2.20 10.68
CA SER A 193 2.98 2.08 10.78
C SER A 193 2.54 0.65 11.09
N GLY A 194 3.13 -0.36 10.44
CA GLY A 194 2.79 -1.75 10.71
C GLY A 194 3.12 -2.19 12.15
N CYS A 195 4.21 -1.67 12.73
CA CYS A 195 4.52 -1.89 14.14
C CYS A 195 3.49 -1.22 15.05
N ILE A 196 3.21 0.06 14.80
CA ILE A 196 2.34 0.88 15.64
C ILE A 196 0.89 0.41 15.59
N GLU A 197 0.36 0.05 14.42
CA GLU A 197 -1.01 -0.49 14.29
C GLU A 197 -1.19 -1.74 15.16
N CYS A 198 -0.23 -2.67 15.11
CA CYS A 198 -0.27 -3.87 15.95
C CYS A 198 -0.16 -3.54 17.44
N HIS A 199 0.74 -2.62 17.81
CA HIS A 199 0.92 -2.18 19.19
C HIS A 199 -0.33 -1.47 19.74
N GLN A 200 -0.97 -0.61 18.95
CA GLN A 200 -2.22 0.05 19.30
C GLN A 200 -3.35 -0.98 19.54
N LEU A 201 -3.52 -1.92 18.61
CA LEU A 201 -4.53 -2.98 18.72
C LEU A 201 -4.33 -3.84 19.97
N ARG A 202 -3.07 -4.10 20.34
CA ARG A 202 -2.70 -4.89 21.52
C ARG A 202 -2.48 -4.07 22.79
N ARG A 203 -2.67 -2.75 22.74
CA ARG A 203 -2.39 -1.80 23.84
C ARG A 203 -0.97 -1.94 24.41
N ALA A 204 -0.01 -2.20 23.53
CA ALA A 204 1.42 -2.20 23.87
C ALA A 204 1.98 -0.77 23.88
N THR A 205 3.19 -0.59 24.43
CA THR A 205 3.86 0.72 24.45
C THR A 205 4.08 1.25 23.02
N LEU A 206 3.90 2.57 22.88
CA LEU A 206 4.23 3.36 21.70
C LEU A 206 5.37 4.35 22.00
N ASP A 207 6.02 4.20 23.16
CA ASP A 207 7.12 5.05 23.57
C ASP A 207 8.29 4.83 22.62
N CYS A 208 8.77 5.90 21.98
CA CYS A 208 9.80 5.78 20.95
C CYS A 208 11.06 5.10 21.51
N ALA A 209 11.43 5.40 22.75
CA ALA A 209 12.60 4.82 23.43
C ALA A 209 12.45 3.33 23.77
N ALA A 210 11.22 2.78 23.78
CA ALA A 210 11.02 1.34 23.92
C ALA A 210 11.35 0.59 22.62
N CYS A 211 11.29 1.29 21.48
CA CYS A 211 11.53 0.74 20.15
C CYS A 211 12.88 1.14 19.57
N HIS A 212 13.38 2.34 19.83
CA HIS A 212 14.61 2.89 19.24
C HIS A 212 15.72 2.98 20.28
N LYS A 213 16.92 2.47 19.93
CA LYS A 213 18.14 2.60 20.73
C LYS A 213 18.67 4.02 20.72
N ASP A 214 18.71 4.62 19.52
CA ASP A 214 19.24 5.95 19.28
C ASP A 214 18.19 6.77 18.52
N ILE A 215 17.36 7.52 19.24
CA ILE A 215 16.41 8.46 18.64
C ILE A 215 16.89 9.89 18.83
N TYR A 216 17.11 10.60 17.72
CA TYR A 216 17.48 12.00 17.74
C TYR A 216 16.27 12.87 17.40
N PHE A 217 15.78 13.62 18.38
CA PHE A 217 14.82 14.70 18.15
C PHE A 217 15.61 15.96 17.80
N PRO A 218 15.21 16.73 16.77
CA PRO A 218 15.81 18.03 16.55
C PRO A 218 15.52 18.94 17.75
N GLU A 219 16.48 19.79 18.11
CA GLU A 219 16.41 20.71 19.26
C GLU A 219 15.10 21.51 19.30
N SER A 220 14.56 21.83 18.12
CA SER A 220 13.29 22.54 18.00
C SER A 220 12.10 21.86 18.67
N HIS A 221 12.10 20.53 18.90
CA HIS A 221 10.97 19.83 19.53
C HIS A 221 10.67 20.29 20.96
N VAL A 222 11.67 20.82 21.65
CA VAL A 222 11.56 21.23 23.05
C VAL A 222 11.61 22.75 23.22
N GLU A 223 11.75 23.50 22.13
CA GLU A 223 11.73 24.96 22.17
C GLU A 223 10.31 25.48 22.40
N GLU A 224 10.16 26.47 23.29
CA GLU A 224 8.87 27.14 23.53
C GLU A 224 8.28 27.75 22.25
N THR A 225 9.15 28.16 21.32
CA THR A 225 8.78 28.75 20.03
C THR A 225 8.40 27.73 18.95
N PHE A 226 8.42 26.42 19.24
CA PHE A 226 8.12 25.38 18.26
C PHE A 226 6.77 25.60 17.58
N THR A 227 5.73 25.91 18.35
CA THR A 227 4.36 26.17 17.83
C THR A 227 4.29 27.30 16.81
N ILE A 228 5.27 28.21 16.82
CA ILE A 228 5.34 29.37 15.93
C ILE A 228 6.25 29.08 14.73
N GLN A 229 7.37 28.38 14.92
CA GLN A 229 8.42 28.25 13.90
C GLN A 229 8.43 26.91 13.15
N HIS A 230 7.82 25.86 13.69
CA HIS A 230 7.86 24.52 13.09
C HIS A 230 7.27 24.47 11.67
N GLY A 231 6.29 25.30 11.36
CA GLY A 231 5.69 25.37 10.02
C GLY A 231 6.69 25.82 8.95
N LEU A 232 7.60 26.74 9.28
CA LEU A 232 8.67 27.17 8.38
C LEU A 232 9.76 26.10 8.27
N GLN A 233 10.08 25.41 9.37
CA GLN A 233 11.01 24.27 9.37
C GLN A 233 10.48 23.14 8.47
N ALA A 234 9.21 22.76 8.62
CA ALA A 234 8.55 21.77 7.78
C ALA A 234 8.51 22.21 6.30
N TYR A 235 8.35 23.51 6.02
CA TYR A 235 8.40 24.03 4.66
C TYR A 235 9.76 23.81 3.99
N ASN A 236 10.84 23.98 4.75
CA ASN A 236 12.19 23.83 4.25
C ASN A 236 12.61 22.35 4.16
N ASP A 237 12.22 21.52 5.13
CA ASP A 237 12.60 20.10 5.18
C ASP A 237 11.52 19.23 5.84
N LEU A 238 10.45 18.98 5.09
CA LEU A 238 9.37 18.09 5.53
C LEU A 238 9.82 16.62 5.66
N LEU A 239 10.75 16.19 4.81
CA LEU A 239 11.20 14.80 4.79
C LEU A 239 11.91 14.43 6.09
N SER A 240 12.62 15.37 6.71
CA SER A 240 13.22 15.15 8.04
C SER A 240 12.19 14.76 9.10
N CYS A 241 11.03 15.42 9.10
CA CYS A 241 9.91 15.15 10.00
C CYS A 241 9.24 13.83 9.63
N ASP A 242 9.05 13.57 8.34
CA ASP A 242 8.36 12.38 7.85
C ASP A 242 9.04 11.05 8.24
N ARG A 243 10.37 11.06 8.39
CA ARG A 243 11.11 9.88 8.89
C ARG A 243 10.53 9.32 10.19
N CYS A 244 10.04 10.18 11.08
CA CYS A 244 9.45 9.78 12.36
C CYS A 244 7.92 9.91 12.39
N HIS A 245 7.32 10.76 11.55
CA HIS A 245 5.88 11.02 11.57
C HIS A 245 5.09 10.35 10.43
N SER A 246 5.75 9.64 9.51
CA SER A 246 5.11 8.96 8.37
C SER A 246 3.96 8.03 8.75
N TRP A 247 4.06 7.32 9.88
CA TRP A 247 3.03 6.42 10.38
C TRP A 247 1.70 7.10 10.77
N THR A 248 1.72 8.42 10.98
CA THR A 248 0.51 9.21 11.25
C THR A 248 -0.14 9.76 9.99
N ARG A 249 0.47 9.58 8.80
CA ARG A 249 -0.16 9.91 7.52
C ARG A 249 -1.31 8.95 7.23
N GLY A 250 -2.40 9.47 6.70
CA GLY A 250 -3.37 8.69 5.91
C GLY A 250 -2.71 8.12 4.65
N ALA A 251 -3.45 7.35 3.85
CA ALA A 251 -2.98 6.66 2.66
C ALA A 251 -2.61 7.61 1.48
N ILE A 252 -1.67 8.53 1.71
CA ILE A 252 -1.00 9.31 0.66
C ILE A 252 0.24 8.54 0.26
N GLU A 253 0.26 8.09 -1.00
CA GLU A 253 1.45 7.50 -1.60
C GLU A 253 2.51 8.59 -1.82
N ASP A 254 3.80 8.26 -1.63
CA ASP A 254 4.90 9.22 -1.75
C ASP A 254 4.98 9.88 -3.15
N SER A 255 4.41 9.24 -4.18
CA SER A 255 4.24 9.79 -5.53
C SER A 255 3.30 10.99 -5.59
N ASP A 256 2.30 11.07 -4.72
CA ASP A 256 1.32 12.14 -4.70
C ASP A 256 1.88 13.42 -4.05
N MET A 257 2.90 13.31 -3.18
CA MET A 257 3.53 14.49 -2.59
C MET A 257 4.38 15.28 -3.58
N LEU A 258 4.95 14.62 -4.59
CA LEU A 258 5.83 15.24 -5.60
C LEU A 258 5.09 15.62 -6.88
N ALA A 259 4.02 14.90 -7.25
CA ALA A 259 3.35 15.04 -8.55
C ALA A 259 2.56 16.35 -8.74
N TYR A 260 2.16 17.04 -7.67
CA TYR A 260 1.20 18.13 -7.80
C TYR A 260 1.77 19.56 -7.83
N GLY A 261 3.07 19.78 -7.61
CA GLY A 261 3.60 21.16 -7.49
C GLY A 261 2.91 21.99 -6.39
N ILE A 262 2.23 21.29 -5.46
CA ILE A 262 1.52 21.81 -4.30
C ILE A 262 2.49 21.73 -3.12
N HIS A 263 2.50 22.76 -2.25
CA HIS A 263 3.36 22.75 -1.07
C HIS A 263 3.16 21.46 -0.25
N PRO A 264 4.19 20.61 -0.12
CA PRO A 264 4.04 19.27 0.44
C PRO A 264 3.58 19.34 1.90
N VAL A 265 3.95 20.40 2.63
CA VAL A 265 3.52 20.64 4.03
C VAL A 265 2.02 20.79 4.19
N ARG A 266 1.34 21.42 3.22
CA ARG A 266 -0.12 21.60 3.27
C ARG A 266 -0.82 20.25 3.28
N GLU A 267 -0.46 19.41 2.32
CA GLU A 267 -1.09 18.11 2.14
C GLU A 267 -0.72 17.18 3.30
N TYR A 268 0.52 17.27 3.75
CA TYR A 268 1.00 16.57 4.95
C TYR A 268 0.18 16.94 6.19
N ALA A 269 0.02 18.23 6.48
CA ALA A 269 -0.71 18.69 7.67
C ALA A 269 -2.19 18.27 7.66
N ARG A 270 -2.82 18.21 6.49
CA ARG A 270 -4.23 17.80 6.33
C ARG A 270 -4.45 16.30 6.53
N ASN A 271 -3.49 15.48 6.12
CA ASN A 271 -3.64 14.03 6.06
C ASN A 271 -2.85 13.30 7.14
N ASN A 272 -2.02 14.01 7.89
CA ASN A 272 -1.33 13.47 9.05
C ASN A 272 -2.17 13.73 10.31
N ILE A 273 -2.60 12.68 11.01
CA ILE A 273 -3.47 12.81 12.19
C ILE A 273 -2.85 13.67 13.29
N PHE A 274 -1.53 13.57 13.49
CA PHE A 274 -0.81 14.34 14.52
C PHE A 274 -0.80 15.82 14.20
N CYS A 275 -0.56 16.17 12.93
CA CYS A 275 -0.59 17.57 12.50
C CYS A 275 -2.02 18.12 12.50
N ARG A 276 -2.96 17.31 12.00
CA ARG A 276 -4.34 17.72 11.75
C ARG A 276 -5.06 18.15 13.02
N ASP A 277 -4.80 17.49 14.14
CA ASP A 277 -5.47 17.75 15.42
C ASP A 277 -5.27 19.21 15.86
N CYS A 278 -4.10 19.81 15.64
CA CYS A 278 -3.87 21.23 15.89
C CYS A 278 -4.11 22.11 14.65
N HIS A 279 -3.71 21.67 13.47
CA HIS A 279 -3.74 22.51 12.25
C HIS A 279 -5.13 22.67 11.63
N LEU A 280 -6.12 21.88 12.04
CA LEU A 280 -7.52 22.12 11.67
C LEU A 280 -8.31 22.91 12.72
N GLU A 281 -7.68 23.29 13.82
CA GLU A 281 -8.30 24.21 14.76
C GLU A 281 -8.42 25.60 14.15
N ARG A 282 -9.58 26.22 14.36
CA ARG A 282 -9.81 27.57 13.85
C ARG A 282 -8.90 28.55 14.61
N PRO A 283 -8.02 29.31 13.93
CA PRO A 283 -7.11 30.23 14.60
C PRO A 283 -7.88 31.30 15.37
N GLU A 284 -7.40 31.72 16.56
CA GLU A 284 -8.05 32.75 17.39
C GLU A 284 -8.35 34.06 16.61
N GLY A 285 -7.48 34.40 15.66
CA GLY A 285 -7.65 35.58 14.80
C GLY A 285 -8.83 35.50 13.82
N HIS A 286 -9.49 34.36 13.66
CA HIS A 286 -10.69 34.18 12.82
C HIS A 286 -11.97 34.64 13.54
N THR A 287 -11.97 35.88 14.03
CA THR A 287 -13.17 36.52 14.60
C THR A 287 -14.07 37.08 13.50
N GLN A 288 -15.22 37.64 13.85
CA GLN A 288 -16.11 38.31 12.88
C GLN A 288 -15.42 39.48 12.15
N LEU A 289 -14.41 40.09 12.76
CA LEU A 289 -13.64 41.21 12.21
C LEU A 289 -12.51 40.79 11.27
N TRP A 290 -12.23 39.49 11.14
CA TRP A 290 -11.13 38.96 10.33
C TRP A 290 -11.11 39.52 8.90
N ARG A 291 -12.29 39.67 8.26
CA ARG A 291 -12.39 40.19 6.89
C ARG A 291 -11.76 41.57 6.72
N GLY A 292 -11.81 42.43 7.74
CA GLY A 292 -11.21 43.76 7.70
C GLY A 292 -9.69 43.78 7.92
N MET A 293 -9.12 42.73 8.52
CA MET A 293 -7.72 42.74 8.97
C MET A 293 -6.83 41.68 8.26
N HIS A 294 -7.43 40.69 7.59
CA HIS A 294 -6.69 39.58 6.98
C HIS A 294 -5.77 40.01 5.84
N ALA A 295 -6.06 41.14 5.17
CA ALA A 295 -5.23 41.65 4.09
C ALA A 295 -3.82 42.01 4.56
N THR A 296 -3.68 42.58 5.75
CA THR A 296 -2.37 42.91 6.34
C THR A 296 -1.57 41.64 6.60
N LYS A 297 -2.16 40.67 7.30
CA LYS A 297 -1.50 39.37 7.58
C LYS A 297 -1.09 38.64 6.30
N ALA A 298 -1.97 38.59 5.29
CA ALA A 298 -1.67 37.94 4.02
C ALA A 298 -0.55 38.63 3.22
N ARG A 299 -0.31 39.94 3.44
CA ARG A 299 0.78 40.70 2.81
C ARG A 299 2.09 40.55 3.57
N THR A 300 2.05 40.57 4.91
CA THR A 300 3.26 40.58 5.75
C THR A 300 3.79 39.18 6.07
N GLN A 301 2.91 38.19 6.23
CA GLN A 301 3.26 36.80 6.59
C GLN A 301 3.13 35.83 5.40
N GLY A 302 2.70 36.33 4.24
CA GLY A 302 2.40 35.50 3.08
C GLY A 302 1.07 34.75 3.21
N LYS A 303 0.81 33.85 2.25
CA LYS A 303 -0.48 33.14 2.12
C LYS A 303 -0.39 31.65 2.44
N PHE A 304 0.81 31.12 2.63
CA PHE A 304 1.04 29.67 2.76
C PHE A 304 0.35 29.06 3.97
N GLY A 305 0.40 29.73 5.13
CA GLY A 305 -0.32 29.28 6.32
C GLY A 305 -1.85 29.22 6.13
N CYS A 306 -2.40 30.13 5.32
CA CYS A 306 -3.83 30.08 4.98
C CYS A 306 -4.18 28.81 4.21
N TYR A 307 -3.26 28.31 3.37
CA TYR A 307 -3.53 27.16 2.53
C TYR A 307 -3.61 25.85 3.29
N VAL A 308 -3.13 25.78 4.54
CA VAL A 308 -3.33 24.60 5.40
C VAL A 308 -4.83 24.31 5.54
N CYS A 309 -5.64 25.33 5.82
CA CYS A 309 -7.08 25.18 6.01
C CYS A 309 -7.92 25.65 4.82
N HIS A 310 -7.36 26.39 3.86
CA HIS A 310 -8.08 26.91 2.69
C HIS A 310 -7.47 26.40 1.39
N ASP A 311 -8.27 26.24 0.34
CA ASP A 311 -7.74 25.92 -0.98
C ASP A 311 -7.79 27.12 -1.93
N PHE A 312 -6.96 27.09 -2.98
CA PHE A 312 -7.03 28.05 -4.08
C PHE A 312 -7.93 27.56 -5.21
N ASN A 313 -8.12 26.23 -5.31
CA ASN A 313 -8.86 25.59 -6.40
C ASN A 313 -10.19 24.97 -5.93
N ARG A 314 -11.31 25.50 -6.46
CA ARG A 314 -12.67 24.95 -6.23
C ARG A 314 -12.85 23.56 -6.82
N ALA A 315 -12.20 23.24 -7.94
CA ALA A 315 -12.44 21.99 -8.67
C ALA A 315 -12.12 20.72 -7.84
N ILE A 316 -11.15 20.82 -6.92
CA ILE A 316 -10.79 19.73 -5.99
C ILE A 316 -11.82 19.59 -4.86
N LEU A 317 -12.48 20.68 -4.46
CA LEU A 317 -13.50 20.68 -3.40
C LEU A 317 -14.84 20.08 -3.84
N ASP A 318 -15.14 20.15 -5.14
CA ASP A 318 -16.40 19.65 -5.70
C ASP A 318 -16.36 18.11 -5.87
N THR A 319 -15.19 17.48 -5.83
CA THR A 319 -15.02 16.02 -5.90
C THR A 319 -14.95 15.32 -4.54
N VAL A 320 -14.76 16.08 -3.45
CA VAL A 320 -14.62 15.53 -2.09
C VAL A 320 -15.86 15.87 -1.25
N LYS A 321 -16.54 14.82 -0.76
CA LYS A 321 -17.79 14.94 0.01
C LYS A 321 -17.59 15.69 1.33
N ASP A 322 -16.56 15.34 2.09
CA ASP A 322 -16.25 15.89 3.41
C ASP A 322 -14.76 16.23 3.51
N PRO A 323 -14.31 17.36 2.93
CA PRO A 323 -12.90 17.72 2.91
C PRO A 323 -12.41 18.08 4.32
N PRO A 324 -11.19 17.66 4.73
CA PRO A 324 -10.60 18.03 6.01
C PRO A 324 -10.11 19.49 6.03
N PHE A 325 -10.74 20.39 5.28
CA PHE A 325 -10.36 21.79 5.12
C PHE A 325 -11.56 22.63 4.69
N SER A 326 -11.46 23.95 4.84
CA SER A 326 -12.53 24.91 4.57
C SER A 326 -12.90 24.96 3.09
N ARG A 327 -14.22 25.03 2.81
CA ARG A 327 -14.79 25.32 1.48
C ARG A 327 -14.66 26.81 1.08
N VAL A 328 -13.94 27.63 1.86
CA VAL A 328 -13.68 29.04 1.58
C VAL A 328 -12.38 29.19 0.79
N PHE A 329 -12.44 29.88 -0.35
CA PHE A 329 -11.29 30.11 -1.25
C PHE A 329 -11.24 31.56 -1.74
N CYS A 330 -10.02 32.04 -2.05
CA CYS A 330 -9.75 33.45 -2.32
C CYS A 330 -10.70 34.08 -3.37
N SER A 331 -10.96 33.37 -4.46
CA SER A 331 -11.78 33.87 -5.58
C SER A 331 -13.29 33.97 -5.29
N GLN A 332 -13.77 33.50 -4.12
CA GLN A 332 -15.14 33.79 -3.67
C GLN A 332 -15.33 35.26 -3.33
N CYS A 333 -14.28 35.93 -2.84
CA CYS A 333 -14.34 37.33 -2.41
C CYS A 333 -13.39 38.23 -3.20
N HIS A 334 -12.21 37.73 -3.58
CA HIS A 334 -11.18 38.46 -4.30
C HIS A 334 -11.21 38.14 -5.80
N TYR A 335 -12.16 38.74 -6.51
CA TYR A 335 -12.19 38.72 -7.97
C TYR A 335 -11.76 40.10 -8.52
N LYS A 336 -10.78 40.12 -9.44
CA LYS A 336 -10.47 41.29 -10.28
C LYS A 336 -11.20 41.15 -11.61
N LYS A 337 -12.16 42.02 -11.91
CA LYS A 337 -12.69 42.10 -13.28
C LYS A 337 -11.53 42.31 -14.26
N HIS A 338 -11.52 41.60 -15.37
CA HIS A 338 -10.59 41.90 -16.44
C HIS A 338 -10.79 43.35 -16.91
N LYS A 339 -9.69 44.07 -17.13
CA LYS A 339 -9.75 45.38 -17.79
C LYS A 339 -10.09 45.16 -19.27
N GLN A 340 -10.69 46.17 -19.90
CA GLN A 340 -10.95 46.13 -21.34
C GLN A 340 -9.62 45.92 -22.11
N GLY A 341 -9.62 44.99 -23.07
CA GLY A 341 -8.43 44.63 -23.86
C GLY A 341 -7.47 43.60 -23.24
N TRP A 342 -7.84 42.97 -22.11
CA TRP A 342 -7.02 41.96 -21.43
C TRP A 342 -6.61 40.79 -22.34
N GLN A 343 -7.42 40.44 -23.35
CA GLN A 343 -7.15 39.33 -24.26
C GLN A 343 -5.84 39.53 -25.03
N ALA A 344 -5.45 40.78 -25.31
CA ALA A 344 -4.24 41.12 -26.06
C ALA A 344 -2.95 40.95 -25.24
N VAL A 345 -3.05 40.90 -23.91
CA VAL A 345 -1.92 40.79 -22.97
C VAL A 345 -1.97 39.50 -22.16
N HIS A 346 -2.84 38.56 -22.56
CA HIS A 346 -2.96 37.28 -21.87
C HIS A 346 -1.74 36.39 -22.19
N PRO A 347 -1.13 35.72 -21.20
CA PRO A 347 0.08 34.90 -21.40
C PRO A 347 -0.09 33.76 -22.41
N THR A 348 -1.34 33.36 -22.66
CA THR A 348 -1.71 32.38 -23.68
C THR A 348 -2.78 32.98 -24.60
N ASN A 349 -2.80 32.57 -25.88
CA ASN A 349 -3.81 33.06 -26.80
C ASN A 349 -5.19 32.49 -26.46
N VAL A 350 -6.10 33.37 -26.03
CA VAL A 350 -7.48 33.04 -25.61
C VAL A 350 -8.54 33.46 -26.62
N ASN A 351 -8.15 33.99 -27.79
CA ASN A 351 -9.10 34.42 -28.81
C ASN A 351 -9.89 33.23 -29.37
N GLY A 352 -11.22 33.29 -29.26
CA GLY A 352 -12.13 32.28 -29.79
C GLY A 352 -12.20 30.97 -28.97
N GLN A 353 -11.47 30.85 -27.86
CA GLN A 353 -11.52 29.66 -27.02
C GLN A 353 -12.73 29.71 -26.06
N LYS A 354 -13.50 28.61 -26.02
CA LYS A 354 -14.55 28.41 -25.02
C LYS A 354 -13.92 28.04 -23.67
N TYR A 355 -14.57 28.42 -22.58
CA TYR A 355 -14.15 28.07 -21.23
C TYR A 355 -14.05 26.55 -21.05
N GLY A 356 -12.89 26.06 -20.61
CA GLY A 356 -12.62 24.64 -20.38
C GLY A 356 -11.77 24.40 -19.13
N TYR A 357 -11.54 23.13 -18.79
CA TYR A 357 -10.81 22.75 -17.56
C TYR A 357 -9.37 23.28 -17.53
N GLU A 358 -8.74 23.48 -18.69
CA GLU A 358 -7.41 24.07 -18.83
C GLU A 358 -7.34 25.50 -18.28
N CYS A 359 -8.43 26.26 -18.34
CA CYS A 359 -8.51 27.61 -17.79
C CYS A 359 -8.46 27.62 -16.25
N LEU A 360 -8.90 26.52 -15.62
CA LEU A 360 -8.93 26.36 -14.16
C LEU A 360 -7.55 26.17 -13.53
N ARG A 361 -6.53 25.91 -14.36
CA ARG A 361 -5.13 25.83 -13.92
C ARG A 361 -4.58 27.19 -13.50
N CYS A 362 -5.09 28.28 -14.10
CA CYS A 362 -4.64 29.65 -13.84
C CYS A 362 -5.72 30.54 -13.21
N HIS A 363 -7.01 30.17 -13.33
CA HIS A 363 -8.14 30.97 -12.85
C HIS A 363 -9.11 30.16 -11.99
N GLY A 364 -9.73 30.80 -10.98
CA GLY A 364 -10.83 30.18 -10.23
C GLY A 364 -12.12 30.13 -11.06
N SER A 365 -12.95 29.10 -10.85
CA SER A 365 -14.19 28.83 -11.60
C SER A 365 -15.17 30.01 -11.70
N ASN A 366 -15.14 30.93 -10.74
CA ASN A 366 -16.09 32.03 -10.62
C ASN A 366 -15.80 33.19 -11.60
N TYR A 367 -14.66 33.17 -12.28
CA TYR A 367 -14.22 34.27 -13.16
C TYR A 367 -14.90 34.25 -14.53
N CYS A 368 -14.81 33.12 -15.22
CA CYS A 368 -15.29 32.99 -16.59
C CYS A 368 -16.75 32.58 -16.65
N GLY A 369 -17.26 31.84 -15.64
CA GLY A 369 -18.66 31.41 -15.59
C GLY A 369 -19.65 32.57 -15.66
N ARG A 370 -19.34 33.74 -15.10
CA ARG A 370 -20.23 34.91 -15.15
C ARG A 370 -20.50 35.46 -16.56
N CYS A 371 -19.65 35.18 -17.55
CA CYS A 371 -19.79 35.66 -18.92
C CYS A 371 -19.88 34.53 -19.96
N HIS A 372 -19.55 33.29 -19.58
CA HIS A 372 -19.56 32.11 -20.44
C HIS A 372 -20.54 31.01 -19.99
N ILE A 373 -21.37 31.23 -18.97
CA ILE A 373 -22.60 30.45 -18.77
C ILE A 373 -23.57 30.87 -19.89
N ILE A 374 -23.61 30.07 -20.95
CA ILE A 374 -24.73 30.01 -21.86
C ILE A 374 -25.63 28.90 -21.29
N TYR A 375 -26.91 29.21 -21.05
CA TYR A 375 -27.93 28.18 -20.79
C TYR A 375 -28.11 27.27 -22.00
#